data_AF-A0A383CJY9-F1
#
_entry.id   AF-A0A383CJY9-F1
#
_cell.length_a   1.000
_cell.length_b   1.000
_cell.length_c   1.000
_cell.angle_alpha   90.00
_cell.angle_beta   90.00
_cell.angle_gamma   90.00
#
_symmetry.space_group_name_H-M   'P 1'
#
loop_
_entity.id
_entity.type
_entity.pdbx_description
1 polymer ?
#
loop_
_entity_poly.entity_id
_entity_poly.type
_entity_poly.pdbx_seq_one_letter_code
_entity_poly.pdbx_strand_id
1 'polypeptide(L)' 'MRYKSFVEHWKKNKQKLLKNYVYDELDEHSSCGVGLIASLKGNSTREVVEMGIQALKVLYHRGAVDADG' A
#
# COMPACT_ATOMS: atom_id res chain seq x y z
N MET A 1 0.99 -23.90 -12.45
CA MET A 1 -0.36 -23.91 -13.09
C MET A 1 -1.37 -23.00 -12.37
N ARG A 2 -1.32 -22.84 -11.04
CA ARG A 2 -2.23 -21.98 -10.23
C ARG A 2 -2.26 -20.47 -10.55
N TYR A 3 -1.17 -19.92 -11.09
CA TYR A 3 -1.06 -18.49 -11.41
C TYR A 3 -1.86 -18.07 -12.65
N LYS A 4 -1.95 -18.93 -13.68
CA LYS A 4 -2.70 -18.62 -14.91
C LYS A 4 -4.20 -18.46 -14.64
N SER A 5 -4.78 -19.37 -13.85
CA SER A 5 -6.21 -19.31 -13.50
C SER A 5 -6.57 -18.08 -12.66
N PHE A 6 -5.67 -17.63 -11.79
CA PHE A 6 -5.85 -16.40 -11.03
C PHE A 6 -5.96 -15.17 -11.96
N VAL A 7 -5.02 -15.02 -12.89
CA VAL A 7 -5.00 -13.88 -13.82
C VAL A 7 -6.24 -13.87 -14.72
N GLU A 8 -6.66 -15.04 -15.21
CA GLU A 8 -7.88 -15.17 -16.02
C GLU A 8 -9.14 -14.77 -15.25
N HIS A 9 -9.29 -15.24 -14.01
CA HIS A 9 -10.42 -14.84 -13.15
C HIS A 9 -10.39 -13.36 -12.81
N TRP A 10 -9.22 -12.79 -12.49
CA TRP A 10 -9.08 -11.37 -12.21
C TRP A 10 -9.53 -10.52 -13.41
N LYS A 11 -9.06 -10.85 -14.62
CA LYS A 11 -9.45 -10.14 -15.86
C LYS A 11 -10.96 -10.23 -16.10
N LYS A 12 -11.56 -11.40 -15.91
CA LYS A 12 -13.01 -11.62 -16.06
C LYS A 12 -13.80 -10.74 -15.09
N ASN A 13 -13.39 -10.70 -13.81
CA ASN A 13 -14.07 -9.92 -12.78
C ASN A 13 -13.90 -8.42 -13.00
N LYS A 14 -12.70 -7.95 -13.33
CA LYS A 14 -12.44 -6.54 -13.67
C LYS A 14 -13.34 -6.06 -14.80
N GLN A 15 -13.45 -6.84 -15.88
CA GLN A 15 -14.34 -6.53 -17.00
C GLN A 15 -15.82 -6.47 -16.61
N LYS A 16 -16.27 -7.35 -15.68
CA LYS A 16 -17.62 -7.29 -15.15
C LYS A 16 -17.85 -5.98 -14.38
N LEU A 17 -16.89 -5.53 -13.57
CA LEU A 17 -17.03 -4.30 -12.78
C LEU A 17 -17.06 -3.04 -13.67
N LEU A 18 -16.15 -2.98 -14.67
CA LEU A 18 -16.12 -1.90 -15.67
C LEU A 18 -17.45 -1.77 -16.42
N LYS A 19 -18.02 -2.89 -16.91
CA LYS A 19 -19.30 -2.89 -17.64
C LYS A 19 -20.50 -2.43 -16.83
N ASN A 20 -20.43 -2.55 -15.50
CA ASN A 20 -21.53 -2.16 -14.61
C ASN A 20 -21.28 -0.82 -13.92
N TYR A 21 -20.24 -0.07 -14.32
CA TYR A 21 -19.90 1.25 -13.75
C TYR A 21 -19.64 1.21 -12.23
N VAL A 22 -19.16 0.08 -11.71
CA VAL A 22 -18.81 -0.11 -10.27
C VAL A 22 -17.33 0.15 -9.99
N TYR A 23 -16.52 0.33 -11.03
CA TYR A 23 -15.07 0.52 -10.93
C TYR A 23 -14.58 1.37 -12.11
N ASP A 24 -13.67 2.31 -11.83
CA ASP A 24 -12.89 3.07 -12.80
C ASP A 24 -11.40 2.76 -12.57
N GLU A 25 -10.63 2.59 -13.64
CA GLU A 25 -9.19 2.37 -13.56
C GLU A 25 -8.44 3.62 -13.06
N LEU A 26 -9.01 4.81 -13.30
CA LEU A 26 -8.41 6.09 -12.89
C LEU A 26 -8.43 6.29 -11.36
N ASP A 27 -9.32 5.56 -10.66
CA ASP A 27 -9.41 5.59 -9.20
C ASP A 27 -8.35 4.69 -8.53
N GLU A 28 -7.59 3.89 -9.29
CA GLU A 28 -6.53 3.06 -8.73
C GLU A 28 -5.32 3.90 -8.29
N HIS A 29 -5.06 3.87 -6.98
CA HIS A 29 -3.93 4.56 -6.37
C HIS A 29 -3.16 3.67 -5.40
N SER A 30 -1.83 3.72 -5.46
CA SER A 30 -0.96 3.03 -4.50
C SER A 30 -1.16 3.61 -3.11
N SER A 31 -1.77 2.86 -2.20
CA SER A 31 -2.17 3.34 -0.86
C SER A 31 -1.08 3.14 0.22
N CYS A 32 -0.05 2.32 -0.03
CA CYS A 32 0.98 2.05 0.99
C CYS A 32 2.28 2.81 0.73
N GLY A 33 2.99 3.19 1.81
CA GLY A 33 4.32 3.81 1.75
C GLY A 33 5.36 2.95 2.44
N VAL A 34 6.59 2.93 1.91
CA VAL A 34 7.74 2.24 2.50
C VAL A 34 8.95 3.18 2.52
N GLY A 35 9.81 3.04 3.53
CA GLY A 35 11.02 3.85 3.69
C GLY A 35 12.07 3.11 4.51
N LEU A 36 13.33 3.54 4.38
CA LEU A 36 14.47 2.97 5.09
C LEU A 36 15.26 4.07 5.79
N ILE A 37 15.62 3.83 7.04
CA ILE A 37 16.48 4.71 7.84
C ILE A 37 17.64 3.89 8.35
N ALA A 38 18.86 4.38 8.14
CA ALA A 38 20.08 3.66 8.51
C ALA A 38 21.17 4.64 8.97
N SER A 39 21.99 4.18 9.93
CA SER A 39 23.18 4.91 10.37
C SER A 39 24.35 4.64 9.43
N LEU A 40 24.90 5.69 8.81
CA LEU A 40 26.09 5.57 7.96
C LEU A 40 27.34 5.14 8.73
N LYS A 41 27.36 5.37 10.05
CA LYS A 41 28.46 4.96 10.94
C LYS A 41 28.33 3.51 11.42
N GLY A 42 27.23 2.83 11.11
CA GLY A 42 26.98 1.44 11.52
C GLY A 42 26.57 1.25 12.99
N ASN A 43 26.51 2.32 13.78
CA ASN A 43 26.13 2.24 15.19
C ASN A 43 24.62 2.00 15.34
N SER A 44 24.25 1.07 16.22
CA SER A 44 22.87 0.87 16.65
C SER A 44 22.50 1.92 17.71
N THR A 45 21.57 2.80 17.37
CA THR A 45 21.08 3.85 18.28
C THR A 45 19.56 3.88 18.32
N ARG A 46 19.00 4.33 19.45
CA ARG A 46 17.55 4.51 19.60
C ARG A 46 16.99 5.56 18.64
N GLU A 47 17.80 6.54 18.29
CA GLU A 47 17.48 7.61 17.34
C GLU A 47 16.98 7.06 15.99
N VAL A 48 17.60 5.99 15.46
CA VAL A 48 17.14 5.35 14.20
C VAL A 48 15.71 4.84 14.31
N VAL A 49 15.36 4.26 15.46
CA VAL A 49 14.00 3.76 15.73
C VAL A 49 13.02 4.92 15.88
N GLU A 50 13.41 5.98 16.58
CA GLU A 50 12.58 7.17 16.77
C GLU A 50 12.28 7.86 15.45
N MET A 51 13.28 8.03 14.58
CA MET A 51 13.09 8.54 13.22
C MET A 51 12.11 7.65 12.42
N GLY A 52 12.21 6.32 12.57
CA GLY A 52 11.28 5.38 11.92
C GLY A 52 9.84 5.59 12.38
N ILE A 53 9.61 5.77 13.69
CA ILE A 53 8.30 6.07 14.24
C ILE A 53 7.77 7.41 13.72
N GLN A 54 8.62 8.44 13.66
CA GLN A 54 8.21 9.75 13.11
C GLN A 54 7.81 9.64 11.63
N ALA A 55 8.53 8.84 10.84
CA ALA A 55 8.17 8.59 9.44
C ALA A 55 6.81 7.87 9.32
N LEU A 56 6.54 6.87 10.15
CA LEU A 56 5.25 6.16 10.13
C LEU A 56 4.08 7.08 10.52
N LYS A 57 4.29 8.00 11.47
CA LYS A 57 3.27 8.98 11.90
C LYS A 57 2.82 9.94 10.80
N VAL A 58 3.54 10.06 9.69
CA VAL A 58 3.15 10.93 8.57
C VAL A 58 2.55 10.15 7.38
N LEU A 59 2.44 8.82 7.44
CA LEU A 59 1.93 7.99 6.32
C LEU A 59 0.42 7.75 6.34
N TYR A 60 -0.30 8.15 7.40
CA TYR A 60 -1.73 7.87 7.57
C TYR A 60 -2.60 8.39 6.42
N HIS A 61 -2.19 9.47 5.75
CA HIS A 61 -2.91 10.05 4.62
C HIS A 61 -2.96 9.15 3.37
N ARG A 62 -2.19 8.06 3.34
CA ARG A 62 -2.14 7.12 2.21
C ARG A 62 -3.00 5.87 2.45
N GLY A 63 -3.38 5.59 3.69
CA GLY A 63 -4.18 4.41 4.04
C GLY A 63 -5.67 4.68 4.05
N ALA A 64 -6.47 3.61 3.94
CA ALA A 64 -7.86 3.65 4.36
C ALA A 64 -7.90 3.87 5.89
N VAL A 65 -8.78 4.77 6.34
CA VAL A 65 -9.00 5.05 7.77
C VAL A 65 -10.41 4.56 8.11
N ASP A 66 -10.53 3.77 9.17
CA ASP A 66 -11.83 3.28 9.64
C ASP A 66 -12.59 4.38 10.41
N ALA A 67 -13.90 4.24 10.54
CA ALA A 67 -14.74 5.29 11.11
C ALA A 67 -14.57 5.47 12.63
N ASP A 68 -14.03 4.46 13.32
CA ASP A 68 -13.83 4.41 14.77
C ASP A 68 -12.42 4.81 15.24
N GLY A 69 -11.46 4.96 14.31
CA GLY A 69 -10.08 5.40 14.58
C GLY A 69 -9.14 4.25 14.95
#